data_AF-A0A2N3DXQ6-F1
#
_entry.id   AF-A0A2N3DXQ6-F1
#
_cell.length_a   1.000
_cell.length_b   1.000
_cell.length_c   1.000
_cell.angle_alpha   90.00
_cell.angle_beta   90.00
_cell.angle_gamma   90.00
#
_symmetry.space_group_name_H-M   'P 1'
#
loop_
_entity.id
_entity.type
_entity.pdbx_description
1 polymer ?
#
loop_
_entity_poly.entity_id
_entity_poly.type
_entity_poly.pdbx_seq_one_letter_code
_entity_poly.pdbx_strand_id
1 'polypeptide(L)'
;MARIGHLNRRKQGEIERITRILRACFDPAQVQAPEPGEIRRIILIGPYARKSWYEDRRTIDFSDYELWIVVNHPLFKEECCWNRARNVIQRELGNRCAVALDLYSKADIRIAKAERDTFILDRIEAGITLYRASRDAPLHPRERRR
;
A
#
# COMPACT_ATOMS: atom_id res chain seq x y z
N MET A 1 12.84 -3.39 4.67
CA MET A 1 11.37 -3.37 4.89
C MET A 1 11.08 -3.58 6.36
N ALA A 2 10.06 -2.90 6.89
CA ALA A 2 9.68 -3.01 8.29
C ALA A 2 9.25 -4.45 8.63
N ARG A 3 9.77 -5.03 9.73
CA ARG A 3 9.31 -6.32 10.25
C ARG A 3 8.01 -6.11 11.03
N ILE A 4 6.99 -6.90 10.71
CA ILE A 4 5.71 -6.90 11.43
C ILE A 4 5.74 -8.04 12.43
N GLY A 5 6.31 -7.76 13.62
CA GLY A 5 6.73 -8.79 14.58
C GLY A 5 5.63 -9.73 15.08
N HIS A 6 4.36 -9.33 15.01
CA HIS A 6 3.23 -10.16 15.43
C HIS A 6 2.66 -11.06 14.34
N LEU A 7 3.07 -10.90 13.08
CA LEU A 7 2.62 -11.74 11.98
C LEU A 7 3.59 -12.91 11.78
N ASN A 8 3.08 -14.06 11.33
CA ASN A 8 3.94 -15.18 10.96
C ASN A 8 4.74 -14.87 9.68
N ARG A 9 5.76 -15.69 9.38
CA ARG A 9 6.65 -15.48 8.22
C ARG A 9 5.91 -15.46 6.88
N ARG A 10 4.86 -16.27 6.71
CA ARG A 10 4.05 -16.33 5.49
C ARG A 10 3.42 -14.96 5.20
N LYS A 11 2.70 -14.41 6.18
CA LYS A 11 2.01 -13.12 6.09
C LYS A 11 2.97 -11.95 5.91
N GLN A 12 4.10 -11.96 6.64
CA GLN A 12 5.15 -10.96 6.44
C GLN A 12 5.69 -10.98 5.01
N GLY A 13 5.93 -12.17 4.44
CA GLY A 13 6.40 -12.33 3.06
C GLY A 13 5.36 -11.87 2.02
N GLU A 14 4.09 -12.15 2.24
CA GLU A 14 2.98 -11.65 1.40
C GLU A 14 2.93 -10.12 1.39
N ILE A 15 2.94 -9.48 2.56
CA ILE A 15 2.92 -8.01 2.68
C ILE A 15 4.18 -7.38 2.05
N GLU A 16 5.34 -7.99 2.26
CA GLU A 16 6.59 -7.55 1.63
C GLU A 16 6.49 -7.64 0.10
N ARG A 17 5.93 -8.72 -0.42
CA ARG A 17 5.73 -8.93 -1.86
C ARG A 17 4.76 -7.89 -2.43
N ILE A 18 3.62 -7.66 -1.79
CA ILE A 18 2.63 -6.65 -2.20
C ILE A 18 3.29 -5.27 -2.26
N THR A 19 4.00 -4.88 -1.20
CA THR A 19 4.70 -3.58 -1.14
C THR A 19 5.72 -3.45 -2.26
N ARG A 20 6.47 -4.52 -2.58
CA ARG A 20 7.43 -4.52 -3.69
C ARG A 20 6.73 -4.35 -5.04
N ILE A 21 5.62 -5.06 -5.28
CA ILE A 21 4.83 -4.95 -6.51
C ILE A 21 4.27 -3.53 -6.66
N LEU A 22 3.67 -2.96 -5.62
CA LEU A 22 3.14 -1.59 -5.65
C LEU A 22 4.22 -0.57 -6.05
N ARG A 23 5.43 -0.71 -5.51
CA ARG A 23 6.55 0.18 -5.85
C ARG A 23 7.11 -0.05 -7.26
N ALA A 24 7.12 -1.30 -7.73
CA ALA A 24 7.70 -1.67 -9.01
C ALA A 24 6.76 -1.36 -10.19
N CYS A 25 5.46 -1.53 -9.97
CA CYS A 25 4.43 -1.47 -11.00
C CYS A 25 3.61 -0.17 -10.98
N PHE A 26 3.90 0.76 -10.07
CA PHE A 26 3.35 2.11 -10.12
C PHE A 26 3.81 2.81 -11.39
N ASP A 27 2.85 3.20 -12.23
CA ASP A 27 3.10 3.78 -13.55
C ASP A 27 2.53 5.20 -13.65
N PRO A 28 3.29 6.22 -13.20
CA PRO A 28 2.84 7.60 -13.26
C PRO A 28 2.78 8.18 -14.68
N ALA A 29 3.32 7.49 -15.69
CA ALA A 29 3.30 7.97 -17.06
C ALA A 29 1.90 7.89 -17.71
N GLN A 30 0.95 7.21 -17.06
CA GLN A 30 -0.45 7.10 -17.50
C GLN A 30 -1.24 8.41 -17.38
N VAL A 31 -0.70 9.41 -16.67
CA VAL A 31 -1.35 10.71 -16.46
C VAL A 31 -0.35 11.85 -16.70
N GLN A 32 -0.84 12.98 -17.21
CA GLN A 32 -0.05 14.20 -17.33
C GLN A 32 -0.17 15.02 -16.06
N ALA A 33 0.93 15.10 -15.29
CA ALA A 33 0.99 15.83 -14.02
C ALA A 33 2.10 16.90 -14.05
N PRO A 34 2.01 17.94 -13.22
CA PRO A 34 3.00 19.02 -13.18
C PRO A 34 4.34 18.61 -12.55
N GLU A 35 4.40 17.45 -11.88
CA GLU A 35 5.60 16.92 -11.24
C GLU A 35 5.70 15.40 -11.49
N PRO A 36 6.91 14.81 -11.48
CA PRO A 36 7.09 13.36 -11.59
C PRO A 36 6.36 12.61 -10.47
N GLY A 37 5.70 11.49 -10.81
CA GLY A 37 4.97 10.72 -9.81
C GLY A 37 5.86 9.95 -8.86
N GLU A 38 5.55 10.09 -7.57
CA GLU A 38 6.29 9.46 -6.49
C GLU A 38 5.33 8.92 -5.41
N ILE A 39 5.50 7.64 -5.09
CA ILE A 39 4.93 7.06 -3.87
C ILE A 39 5.70 7.64 -2.68
N ARG A 40 5.01 8.39 -1.82
CA ARG A 40 5.59 8.95 -0.59
C ARG A 40 5.57 7.94 0.55
N ARG A 41 4.46 7.20 0.71
CA ARG A 41 4.30 6.19 1.76
C ARG A 41 3.44 5.01 1.29
N ILE A 42 3.72 3.84 1.84
CA ILE A 42 2.82 2.67 1.85
C ILE A 42 2.65 2.26 3.31
N ILE A 43 1.42 2.12 3.76
CA ILE A 43 1.07 1.87 5.15
C ILE A 43 0.13 0.67 5.19
N LEU A 44 0.45 -0.33 6.01
CA LEU A 44 -0.50 -1.40 6.35
C LEU A 44 -1.51 -0.85 7.35
N ILE A 45 -2.79 -1.01 7.05
CA ILE A 45 -3.90 -0.59 7.88
C ILE A 45 -4.68 -1.82 8.35
N GLY A 46 -5.72 -1.57 9.14
CA GLY A 46 -6.74 -2.56 9.41
C GLY A 46 -6.27 -3.70 10.33
N PRO A 47 -6.95 -4.86 10.25
CA PRO A 47 -6.77 -5.94 11.20
C PRO A 47 -5.33 -6.50 11.26
N TYR A 48 -4.63 -6.53 10.13
CA TYR A 48 -3.25 -7.01 10.06
C TYR A 48 -2.24 -6.06 10.70
N ALA A 49 -2.52 -4.75 10.72
CA ALA A 49 -1.71 -3.79 11.47
C ALA A 49 -1.96 -3.91 12.99
N ARG A 50 -3.21 -4.19 13.40
CA ARG A 50 -3.67 -4.10 14.80
C ARG A 50 -3.79 -5.44 15.56
N LYS A 51 -3.26 -6.54 15.02
CA LYS A 51 -3.35 -7.90 15.61
C LYS A 51 -4.77 -8.46 15.75
N SER A 52 -5.75 -7.87 15.07
CA SER A 52 -7.16 -8.28 15.12
C SER A 52 -7.63 -8.97 13.83
N TRP A 53 -6.69 -9.42 12.99
CA TRP A 53 -6.98 -10.14 11.76
C TRP A 53 -7.52 -11.54 12.05
N TYR A 54 -8.34 -12.05 11.14
CA TYR A 54 -8.86 -13.40 11.17
C TYR A 54 -8.59 -14.12 9.84
N GLU A 55 -8.46 -15.45 9.90
CA GLU A 55 -8.32 -16.34 8.75
C GLU A 55 -9.01 -17.66 9.10
N ASP A 56 -10.19 -17.89 8.52
CA ASP A 56 -10.90 -19.15 8.64
C ASP A 56 -10.58 -20.04 7.43
N ARG A 57 -9.87 -21.14 7.70
CA ARG A 57 -9.47 -22.10 6.66
C ARG A 57 -10.62 -22.96 6.14
N ARG A 58 -11.75 -23.02 6.84
CA ARG A 58 -12.93 -23.82 6.45
C ARG A 58 -13.87 -23.02 5.57
N THR A 59 -14.09 -21.73 5.87
CA THR A 59 -15.01 -20.88 5.09
C THR A 59 -14.31 -20.10 3.98
N ILE A 60 -12.96 -20.06 3.97
CA ILE A 60 -12.17 -19.23 3.05
C ILE A 60 -12.38 -17.73 3.34
N ASP A 61 -12.99 -17.38 4.46
CA ASP A 61 -13.10 -16.00 4.90
C ASP A 61 -11.81 -15.60 5.60
N PHE A 62 -11.19 -14.53 5.12
CA PHE A 62 -10.04 -13.91 5.75
C PHE A 62 -10.16 -12.41 5.66
N SER A 63 -9.57 -11.71 6.63
CA SER A 63 -9.39 -10.27 6.51
C SER A 63 -8.55 -9.94 5.27
N ASP A 64 -8.82 -8.80 4.66
CA ASP A 64 -8.01 -8.26 3.57
C ASP A 64 -6.72 -7.64 4.12
N TYR A 65 -5.65 -7.71 3.33
CA TYR A 65 -4.52 -6.81 3.52
C TYR A 65 -4.93 -5.42 3.04
N GLU A 66 -5.29 -4.54 3.97
CA GLU A 66 -5.58 -3.14 3.68
C GLU A 66 -4.28 -2.33 3.59
N LEU A 67 -3.99 -1.75 2.43
CA LEU A 67 -2.85 -0.86 2.24
C LEU A 67 -3.31 0.53 1.82
N TRP A 68 -2.85 1.53 2.57
CA TRP A 68 -3.00 2.93 2.21
C TRP A 68 -1.71 3.41 1.55
N ILE A 69 -1.86 3.98 0.35
CA ILE A 69 -0.74 4.53 -0.42
C ILE A 69 -0.88 6.04 -0.48
N VAL A 70 0.17 6.76 -0.10
CA VAL A 70 0.24 8.22 -0.21
C VAL A 70 1.15 8.59 -1.37
N VAL A 71 0.62 9.27 -2.39
CA VAL A 71 1.36 9.82 -3.54
C VAL A 71 1.63 11.33 -3.38
N ASN A 72 2.57 11.86 -4.14
CA ASN A 72 2.91 13.29 -4.09
C ASN A 72 1.80 14.20 -4.65
N HIS A 73 1.10 13.76 -5.69
CA HIS A 73 0.09 14.56 -6.40
C HIS A 73 -1.26 13.82 -6.55
N PRO A 74 -2.43 14.50 -6.43
CA PRO A 74 -3.75 13.87 -6.57
C PRO A 74 -3.97 13.07 -7.87
N LEU A 75 -3.42 13.53 -8.99
CA LEU A 75 -3.52 12.83 -10.29
C LEU A 75 -2.93 11.42 -10.27
N PHE A 76 -2.00 11.11 -9.37
CA PHE A 76 -1.43 9.76 -9.26
C PHE A 76 -2.30 8.80 -8.44
N LYS A 77 -3.49 9.25 -8.00
CA LYS A 77 -4.53 8.38 -7.44
C LYS A 77 -5.37 7.70 -8.53
N GLU A 78 -5.28 8.18 -9.78
CA GLU A 78 -6.05 7.62 -10.89
C GLU A 78 -5.76 6.13 -11.09
N GLU A 79 -6.81 5.36 -11.38
CA GLU A 79 -6.75 3.90 -11.40
C GLU A 79 -5.73 3.38 -12.43
N CYS A 80 -5.59 4.08 -13.57
CA CYS A 80 -4.64 3.75 -14.63
C CYS A 80 -3.20 3.64 -14.12
N CYS A 81 -2.78 4.45 -13.15
CA CYS A 81 -1.44 4.42 -12.56
C CYS A 81 -1.16 3.11 -11.77
N TRP A 82 -2.22 2.38 -11.40
CA TRP A 82 -2.17 1.24 -10.48
C TRP A 82 -2.67 -0.07 -11.10
N ASN A 83 -3.27 -0.04 -12.29
CA ASN A 83 -3.79 -1.23 -12.98
C ASN A 83 -2.75 -2.34 -13.10
N ARG A 84 -1.52 -2.00 -13.49
CA ARG A 84 -0.43 -2.98 -13.57
C ARG A 84 -0.15 -3.62 -12.20
N ALA A 85 -0.07 -2.81 -11.14
CA ALA A 85 0.19 -3.32 -9.79
C ALA A 85 -0.94 -4.24 -9.32
N ARG A 86 -2.21 -3.85 -9.51
CA ARG A 86 -3.39 -4.66 -9.17
C ARG A 86 -3.39 -5.99 -9.91
N ASN A 87 -3.12 -5.99 -11.22
CA ASN A 87 -3.05 -7.20 -12.03
C ASN A 87 -1.94 -8.16 -11.57
N VAL A 88 -0.75 -7.64 -11.24
CA VAL A 88 0.36 -8.46 -10.75
C VAL A 88 0.05 -9.04 -9.36
N ILE A 89 -0.54 -8.25 -8.46
CA ILE A 89 -0.99 -8.73 -7.13
C ILE A 89 -2.02 -9.85 -7.30
N GLN A 90 -3.06 -9.63 -8.11
CA GLN A 90 -4.11 -10.63 -8.32
C GLN A 90 -3.54 -11.93 -8.89
N ARG A 91 -2.66 -11.84 -9.89
CA ARG A 91 -2.04 -13.01 -10.51
C ARG A 91 -1.14 -13.79 -9.54
N GLU A 92 -0.37 -13.11 -8.70
CA GLU A 92 0.62 -13.77 -7.83
C GLU A 92 0.07 -14.23 -6.48
N LEU A 93 -0.92 -13.49 -5.95
CA LEU A 93 -1.38 -13.58 -4.57
C LEU A 93 -2.90 -13.77 -4.43
N GLY A 94 -3.69 -13.62 -5.49
CA GLY A 94 -5.16 -13.66 -5.43
C GLY A 94 -5.74 -14.97 -4.86
N ASN A 95 -5.02 -16.09 -4.98
CA ASN A 95 -5.42 -17.37 -4.38
C ASN A 95 -4.95 -17.56 -2.93
N ARG A 96 -4.22 -16.61 -2.36
CA ARG A 96 -3.60 -16.70 -1.03
C ARG A 96 -4.13 -15.65 -0.05
N CYS A 97 -4.43 -14.47 -0.56
CA CYS A 97 -4.92 -13.35 0.24
C CYS A 97 -5.66 -12.35 -0.63
N ALA A 98 -6.63 -11.65 -0.01
CA ALA A 98 -7.25 -10.48 -0.59
C ALA A 98 -6.48 -9.22 -0.19
N VAL A 99 -6.52 -8.22 -1.07
CA VAL A 99 -5.77 -6.98 -0.93
C VAL A 99 -6.69 -5.81 -1.27
N ALA A 100 -6.88 -4.91 -0.30
CA ALA A 100 -7.61 -3.66 -0.48
C ALA A 100 -6.62 -2.50 -0.56
N LEU A 101 -6.77 -1.61 -1.55
CA LEU A 101 -5.87 -0.48 -1.79
C LEU A 101 -6.65 0.84 -1.76
N ASP A 102 -6.31 1.71 -0.82
CA ASP A 102 -6.80 3.09 -0.78
C ASP A 102 -5.69 4.07 -1.15
N LEU A 103 -6.02 5.02 -2.02
CA LEU A 103 -5.07 5.97 -2.59
C LEU A 103 -5.33 7.36 -2.03
N TYR A 104 -4.30 7.94 -1.42
CA TYR A 104 -4.29 9.29 -0.89
C TYR A 104 -3.16 10.09 -1.52
N SER A 105 -3.32 11.41 -1.57
CA SER A 105 -2.30 12.35 -1.97
C SER A 105 -1.76 13.11 -0.77
N LYS A 106 -0.60 13.77 -0.94
CA LYS A 106 -0.07 14.70 0.06
C LYS A 106 -1.07 15.82 0.39
N ALA A 107 -1.91 16.22 -0.57
CA ALA A 107 -2.97 17.21 -0.34
C ALA A 107 -4.06 16.64 0.57
N ASP A 108 -4.54 15.42 0.33
CA ASP A 108 -5.56 14.76 1.16
C ASP A 108 -5.10 14.66 2.62
N ILE A 109 -3.84 14.25 2.85
CA ILE A 109 -3.28 14.16 4.20
C ILE A 109 -3.15 15.55 4.86
N ARG A 110 -2.95 16.61 4.07
CA ARG A 110 -2.89 17.99 4.60
C ARG A 110 -4.28 18.47 5.02
N ILE A 111 -5.30 18.18 4.21
CA ILE A 111 -6.70 18.50 4.49
C ILE A 111 -7.14 17.77 5.76
N ALA A 112 -6.91 16.45 5.83
CA ALA A 112 -7.23 15.65 7.02
C ALA A 112 -6.60 16.23 8.30
N LYS A 113 -5.37 16.74 8.23
CA LYS A 113 -4.73 17.43 9.37
C LYS A 113 -5.38 18.76 9.71
N ALA A 114 -5.70 19.58 8.71
CA ALA A 114 -6.33 20.88 8.91
C ALA A 114 -7.72 20.74 9.54
N GLU A 115 -8.48 19.75 9.10
CA GLU A 115 -9.84 19.46 9.55
C GLU A 115 -9.89 18.59 10.81
N ARG A 116 -8.73 18.10 11.29
CA ARG A 116 -8.64 17.14 12.40
C ARG A 116 -9.48 15.88 12.15
N ASP A 117 -9.46 15.39 10.91
CA ASP A 117 -10.16 14.18 10.50
C ASP A 117 -9.54 12.95 11.19
N THR A 118 -10.19 12.52 12.27
CA THR A 118 -9.77 11.37 13.07
C THR A 118 -9.90 10.05 12.30
N PHE A 119 -10.76 9.95 11.28
CA PHE A 119 -10.88 8.74 10.49
C PHE A 119 -9.56 8.41 9.79
N ILE A 120 -8.95 9.41 9.15
CA ILE A 120 -7.68 9.27 8.43
C ILE A 120 -6.49 9.26 9.40
N LEU A 121 -6.44 10.22 10.32
CA LEU A 121 -5.28 10.42 11.18
C LEU A 121 -5.05 9.24 12.12
N ASP A 122 -6.09 8.76 12.80
CA ASP A 122 -5.97 7.65 13.76
C ASP A 122 -5.64 6.33 13.06
N ARG A 123 -6.10 6.15 11.82
CA ARG A 123 -5.74 4.97 10.99
C ARG A 123 -4.28 5.00 10.59
N ILE A 124 -3.78 6.16 10.13
CA ILE A 124 -2.37 6.33 9.79
C ILE A 124 -1.48 6.14 11.01
N GLU A 125 -1.88 6.66 12.17
CA GLU A 125 -1.13 6.53 13.42
C GLU A 125 -1.06 5.08 13.91
N ALA A 126 -2.19 4.37 13.89
CA ALA A 126 -2.24 2.96 14.27
C ALA A 126 -1.69 2.00 13.19
N GLY A 127 -1.42 2.51 11.99
CA GLY A 127 -0.92 1.74 10.86
C GLY A 127 0.59 1.44 10.96
N ILE A 128 1.04 0.45 10.18
CA ILE A 128 2.46 0.11 10.09
C ILE A 128 3.02 0.65 8.79
N THR A 129 3.97 1.60 8.86
CA THR A 129 4.65 2.13 7.66
C THR A 129 5.53 1.03 7.04
N LEU A 130 5.16 0.57 5.85
CA LEU A 130 5.89 -0.45 5.08
C LEU A 130 6.96 0.15 4.17
N TYR A 131 6.70 1.36 3.67
CA TYR A 131 7.62 2.14 2.86
C TYR A 131 7.43 3.64 3.12
N ARG A 132 8.54 4.38 3.14
CA ARG A 132 8.60 5.84 3.22
C ARG A 132 9.74 6.35 2.35
N ALA A 133 9.42 7.10 1.30
CA ALA A 133 10.42 7.60 0.34
C ALA A 133 11.55 8.42 0.96
N SER A 134 11.27 9.13 2.05
CA SER A 134 12.27 9.94 2.77
C SER A 134 13.27 9.13 3.60
N ARG A 135 13.11 7.80 3.69
CA ARG A 135 13.94 6.92 4.55
C ARG A 135 14.40 5.67 3.81
N ASP A 136 13.57 5.11 2.95
CA ASP A 136 13.85 3.86 2.26
C ASP A 136 14.52 4.09 0.91
N ALA A 137 15.48 3.23 0.58
CA ALA A 137 16.16 3.27 -0.71
C ALA A 137 15.18 3.06 -1.88
N PRO A 138 15.38 3.75 -3.03
CA PRO A 138 14.61 3.51 -4.23
C PRO A 138 14.77 2.06 -4.70
N LEU A 139 13.75 1.52 -5.39
CA LEU A 139 13.89 0.21 -6.04
C LEU A 139 15.01 0.23 -7.06
N HIS A 140 15.74 -0.89 -7.16
CA HIS A 140 16.78 -1.01 -8.16
C HIS A 140 16.15 -0.98 -9.57
N PRO A 141 16.77 -0.37 -10.59
CA PRO A 141 16.17 -0.25 -11.93
C PRO A 141 15.71 -1.57 -12.57
N ARG A 142 16.35 -2.69 -12.20
CA ARG A 142 15.98 -4.05 -12.65
C ARG A 142 14.64 -4.53 -12.09
N GLU A 143 14.23 -4.02 -10.94
CA GLU A 143 12.97 -4.40 -10.28
C GLU A 143 11.75 -3.65 -10.87
N ARG A 144 11.96 -2.50 -11.53
CA ARG A 144 10.89 -1.72 -12.18
C ARG A 144 10.41 -2.31 -13.53
N ARG A 145 11.17 -3.24 -14.11
CA ARG A 145 10.91 -3.77 -15.47
C ARG A 145 10.15 -5.10 -15.51
N ARG A 146 9.85 -5.72 -14.36
CA ARG A 146 9.17 -7.03 -14.29
C ARG A 146 7.65 -6.92 -14.11
#